data_AF-A0A5S9IPK9-F1
#
_entry.id   AF-A0A5S9IPK9-F1
#
_cell.length_a   1.000
_cell.length_b   1.000
_cell.length_c   1.000
_cell.angle_alpha   90.00
_cell.angle_beta   90.00
_cell.angle_gamma   90.00
#
_symmetry.space_group_name_H-M   'P 1'
#
loop_
_entity.id
_entity.type
_entity.pdbx_description
1 polymer ?
#
loop_
_entity_poly.entity_id
_entity_poly.type
_entity_poly.pdbx_seq_one_letter_code
_entity_poly.pdbx_strand_id
1 'polypeptide(L)'
;MHKNPLVVAHGGGRAYGPPNTVAAVEKSLQLGVDMVEIDVHLSKDRIPVVVHDHDLRECSDVQEKFPRRKSFFVSDFTLKQLKTLNVGKWFSDELQKPPHERTLFLQSFTANEKRKYISKKDIERYKTEITIPTLEEVVEKVKEYKSLTNIEIKQLPRNYPNITQKVIAIVEKLNMVSQVIISCFDHHELAEAKKINPHIATAVLVREKLYDPHVYCQYLDAEAYNISCLDVLDAIGINSEYYQKNKKIPKHPYIQELRDENISLNVWTVNDVEHMRALKEVGVDAIITDYPHRLQKILKKPYIAPIEFAKYDNWANFEGETDKGKFYLRFRTPILQQGETKNYQYHLNVFWEYAEEGSGALPSKKEQKKLDAFEKKICKIWEKDHLAILTAVQIFDGGYQWIFYTYNAEECLLRIAQKNDKEYPVEITTEKDPNWLYLHDEILPVMNWQEYQKNWQSEFKKWKKDAQ
;
A
#
# COMPACT_ATOMS: atom_id res chain seq x y z
N MET A 1 -16.79 -14.18 5.47
CA MET A 1 -15.82 -13.80 6.52
C MET A 1 -14.44 -14.34 6.22
N HIS A 2 -13.42 -13.53 6.48
CA HIS A 2 -12.04 -13.91 6.25
C HIS A 2 -11.50 -14.77 7.39
N LYS A 3 -10.57 -15.69 7.07
CA LYS A 3 -9.85 -16.46 8.08
C LYS A 3 -8.91 -15.60 8.96
N ASN A 4 -8.60 -14.39 8.50
CA ASN A 4 -7.79 -13.39 9.19
C ASN A 4 -8.43 -12.01 9.02
N PRO A 5 -8.30 -11.09 10.00
CA PRO A 5 -8.78 -9.73 9.85
C PRO A 5 -8.07 -9.00 8.71
N LEU A 6 -8.80 -8.10 8.05
CA LEU A 6 -8.24 -7.08 7.17
C LEU A 6 -7.35 -6.12 7.98
N VAL A 7 -6.25 -5.72 7.37
CA VAL A 7 -5.32 -4.71 7.88
C VAL A 7 -5.74 -3.36 7.31
N VAL A 8 -6.28 -2.50 8.18
CA VAL A 8 -6.76 -1.18 7.80
C VAL A 8 -5.82 -0.10 8.33
N ALA A 9 -5.27 0.72 7.44
CA ALA A 9 -4.41 1.83 7.80
C ALA A 9 -5.25 3.04 8.23
N HIS A 10 -5.33 3.27 9.55
CA HIS A 10 -6.04 4.41 10.15
C HIS A 10 -5.46 5.73 9.65
N GLY A 11 -6.30 6.71 9.31
CA GLY A 11 -5.91 8.01 8.76
C GLY A 11 -4.93 7.92 7.58
N GLY A 12 -5.08 6.91 6.73
CA GLY A 12 -4.19 6.59 5.61
C GLY A 12 -2.84 6.00 6.00
N GLY A 13 -2.56 5.78 7.29
CA GLY A 13 -1.28 5.29 7.81
C GLY A 13 -0.57 6.30 8.68
N ARG A 14 -1.16 6.66 9.82
CA ARG A 14 -0.66 7.70 10.73
C ARG A 14 0.80 7.49 11.17
N ALA A 15 1.29 6.25 11.28
CA ALA A 15 2.69 6.02 11.64
C ALA A 15 3.70 6.24 10.50
N TYR A 16 3.25 6.35 9.24
CA TYR A 16 4.13 6.35 8.07
C TYR A 16 4.25 7.71 7.38
N GLY A 17 3.29 8.60 7.63
CA GLY A 17 3.30 9.96 7.14
C GLY A 17 2.26 10.81 7.85
N PRO A 18 2.17 12.10 7.51
CA PRO A 18 1.15 12.97 8.06
C PRO A 18 -0.25 12.38 7.75
N PRO A 19 -1.08 12.12 8.77
CA PRO A 19 -2.41 11.52 8.62
C PRO A 19 -3.25 12.20 7.53
N ASN A 20 -4.11 11.44 6.85
CA ASN A 20 -5.09 11.95 5.89
C ASN A 20 -4.46 12.69 4.69
N THR A 21 -3.24 12.29 4.31
CA THR A 21 -2.55 12.82 3.14
C THR A 21 -2.34 11.74 2.08
N VAL A 22 -2.24 12.15 0.81
CA VAL A 22 -1.87 11.24 -0.29
C VAL A 22 -0.55 10.53 0.00
N ALA A 23 0.40 11.21 0.65
CA ALA A 23 1.69 10.63 1.00
C ALA A 23 1.58 9.48 2.02
N ALA A 24 0.76 9.64 3.07
CA ALA A 24 0.51 8.55 4.02
C ALA A 24 -0.23 7.39 3.36
N VAL A 25 -1.30 7.69 2.60
CA VAL A 25 -2.11 6.70 1.88
C VAL A 25 -1.25 5.88 0.92
N GLU A 26 -0.50 6.55 0.03
CA GLU A 26 0.38 5.89 -0.94
C GLU A 26 1.42 5.02 -0.24
N LYS A 27 1.98 5.49 0.88
CA LYS A 27 2.93 4.70 1.67
C LYS A 27 2.27 3.44 2.22
N SER A 28 1.09 3.52 2.81
CA SER A 28 0.37 2.35 3.33
C SER A 28 0.01 1.36 2.22
N LEU A 29 -0.44 1.85 1.07
CA LEU A 29 -0.75 1.02 -0.09
C LEU A 29 0.49 0.27 -0.60
N GLN A 30 1.65 0.94 -0.66
CA GLN A 30 2.94 0.30 -0.99
C GLN A 30 3.36 -0.78 0.03
N LEU A 31 2.92 -0.68 1.29
CA LEU A 31 3.16 -1.71 2.29
C LEU A 31 2.19 -2.89 2.20
N GLY A 32 1.22 -2.87 1.28
CA GLY A 32 0.26 -3.96 1.09
C GLY A 32 -0.78 -4.07 2.20
N VAL A 33 -1.30 -2.93 2.68
CA VAL A 33 -2.50 -2.94 3.51
C VAL A 33 -3.73 -3.32 2.67
N ASP A 34 -4.74 -3.90 3.30
CA ASP A 34 -5.96 -4.32 2.56
C ASP A 34 -6.88 -3.13 2.30
N MET A 35 -6.89 -2.18 3.23
CA MET A 35 -7.74 -1.00 3.20
C MET A 35 -7.02 0.19 3.83
N VAL A 36 -7.32 1.40 3.35
CA VAL A 36 -7.00 2.65 4.06
C VAL A 36 -8.28 3.24 4.65
N GLU A 37 -8.19 3.86 5.81
CA GLU A 37 -9.27 4.63 6.41
C GLU A 37 -8.92 6.12 6.32
N ILE A 38 -9.86 6.96 5.91
CA ILE A 38 -9.68 8.40 5.73
C ILE A 38 -10.90 9.20 6.21
N ASP A 39 -10.65 10.41 6.69
CA ASP A 39 -11.67 11.30 7.25
C ASP A 39 -12.02 12.44 6.29
N VAL A 40 -13.32 12.71 6.08
CA VAL A 40 -13.79 13.72 5.12
C VAL A 40 -14.59 14.83 5.78
N HIS A 41 -14.18 16.06 5.47
CA HIS A 41 -14.91 17.30 5.73
C HIS A 41 -15.26 18.02 4.41
N LEU A 42 -16.07 19.08 4.47
CA LEU A 42 -16.21 20.03 3.37
C LEU A 42 -15.45 21.34 3.64
N SER A 43 -14.81 21.85 2.60
CA SER A 43 -14.33 23.23 2.54
C SER A 43 -15.49 24.23 2.50
N LYS A 44 -15.18 25.53 2.63
CA LYS A 44 -16.14 26.65 2.52
C LYS A 44 -16.90 26.65 1.19
N ASP A 45 -16.20 26.34 0.10
CA ASP A 45 -16.74 26.19 -1.25
C ASP A 45 -17.31 24.78 -1.51
N ARG A 46 -17.57 24.01 -0.45
CA ARG A 46 -18.31 22.73 -0.45
C ARG A 46 -17.63 21.63 -1.25
N ILE A 47 -16.30 21.61 -1.23
CA ILE A 47 -15.49 20.56 -1.85
C ILE A 47 -15.06 19.56 -0.77
N PRO A 48 -15.27 18.25 -0.96
CA PRO A 48 -14.77 17.22 -0.05
C PRO A 48 -13.25 17.24 0.06
N VAL A 49 -12.75 17.38 1.29
CA VAL A 49 -11.33 17.41 1.64
C VAL A 49 -11.04 16.40 2.74
N VAL A 50 -9.83 15.85 2.72
CA VAL A 50 -9.43 14.74 3.59
C VAL A 50 -8.55 15.28 4.71
N VAL A 51 -9.06 15.21 5.95
CA VAL A 51 -8.43 15.70 7.17
C VAL A 51 -9.22 15.16 8.37
N HIS A 52 -8.54 14.76 9.45
CA HIS A 52 -9.22 14.20 10.62
C HIS A 52 -9.90 15.27 11.47
N ASP A 53 -9.15 16.34 11.78
CA ASP A 53 -9.61 17.36 12.71
C ASP A 53 -10.42 18.42 11.98
N HIS A 54 -11.55 18.79 12.59
CA HIS A 54 -12.37 19.90 12.10
C HIS A 54 -11.67 21.26 12.25
N ASP A 55 -10.68 21.36 13.15
CA ASP A 55 -9.88 22.55 13.43
C ASP A 55 -8.44 22.31 12.99
N LEU A 56 -7.91 23.25 12.22
CA LEU A 56 -6.63 23.11 11.52
C LEU A 56 -5.38 23.42 12.38
N ARG A 57 -5.54 23.88 13.62
CA ARG A 57 -4.42 24.37 14.45
C ARG A 57 -3.37 23.30 14.78
N GLU A 58 -3.82 22.10 15.12
CA GLU A 58 -2.92 21.02 15.56
C GLU A 58 -2.34 20.22 14.38
N CYS A 59 -2.91 20.36 13.18
CA CYS A 59 -2.56 19.53 12.03
C CYS A 59 -2.01 20.32 10.83
N SER A 60 -1.75 21.62 10.97
CA SER A 60 -1.25 22.47 9.88
C SER A 60 -0.52 23.74 10.34
N ASP A 61 0.06 24.46 9.40
CA ASP A 61 0.66 25.80 9.60
C ASP A 61 -0.36 26.95 9.55
N VAL A 62 -1.66 26.68 9.74
CA VAL A 62 -2.73 27.67 9.53
C VAL A 62 -2.59 28.94 10.37
N GLN A 63 -2.06 28.85 11.59
CA GLN A 63 -1.87 30.01 12.46
C GLN A 63 -0.76 30.92 11.94
N GLU A 64 0.28 30.35 11.32
CA GLU A 64 1.36 31.11 10.69
C GLU A 64 0.88 31.76 9.39
N LYS A 65 0.10 31.02 8.57
CA LYS A 65 -0.40 31.54 7.27
C LYS A 65 -1.57 32.51 7.39
N PHE A 66 -2.42 32.35 8.39
CA PHE A 66 -3.63 33.16 8.60
C PHE A 66 -3.74 33.69 10.04
N PRO A 67 -2.74 34.43 10.56
CA PRO A 67 -2.65 34.80 11.98
C PRO A 67 -3.78 35.72 12.47
N ARG A 68 -4.45 36.41 11.55
CA ARG A 68 -5.55 37.35 11.86
C ARG A 68 -6.94 36.72 11.76
N ARG A 69 -7.05 35.43 11.38
CA ARG A 69 -8.35 34.76 11.32
C ARG A 69 -8.87 34.48 12.72
N LYS A 70 -10.19 34.66 12.90
CA LYS A 70 -10.89 34.36 14.14
C LYS A 70 -11.25 32.89 14.30
N SER A 71 -11.23 32.14 13.21
CA SER A 71 -11.61 30.74 13.19
C SER A 71 -10.74 29.93 12.24
N PHE A 72 -10.47 28.70 12.65
CA PHE A 72 -9.58 27.75 11.99
C PHE A 72 -10.31 26.46 11.60
N PHE A 73 -11.65 26.46 11.57
CA PHE A 73 -12.39 25.29 11.10
C PHE A 73 -12.17 25.09 9.60
N VAL A 74 -12.06 23.82 9.16
CA VAL A 74 -11.94 23.46 7.73
C VAL A 74 -13.02 24.14 6.88
N SER A 75 -14.24 24.22 7.40
CA SER A 75 -15.41 24.82 6.72
C SER A 75 -15.30 26.34 6.48
N ASP A 76 -14.34 27.02 7.09
CA ASP A 76 -14.16 28.48 6.97
C ASP A 76 -13.14 28.87 5.88
N PHE A 77 -12.54 27.89 5.22
CA PHE A 77 -11.51 28.06 4.17
C PHE A 77 -11.99 27.47 2.85
N THR A 78 -11.75 28.17 1.73
CA THR A 78 -11.97 27.59 0.40
C THR A 78 -10.90 26.53 0.11
N LEU A 79 -11.14 25.62 -0.83
CA LEU A 79 -10.13 24.63 -1.23
C LEU A 79 -8.83 25.31 -1.64
N LYS A 80 -8.92 26.42 -2.40
CA LYS A 80 -7.74 27.19 -2.80
C LYS A 80 -6.92 27.68 -1.59
N GLN A 81 -7.57 28.05 -0.49
CA GLN A 81 -6.87 28.44 0.75
C GLN A 81 -6.33 27.22 1.49
N LEU A 82 -7.09 26.13 1.59
CA LEU A 82 -6.64 24.89 2.23
C LEU A 82 -5.39 24.31 1.55
N LYS A 83 -5.34 24.38 0.21
CA LYS A 83 -4.20 23.93 -0.60
C LYS A 83 -2.93 24.76 -0.40
N THR A 84 -3.00 25.93 0.24
CA THR A 84 -1.78 26.67 0.59
C THR A 84 -1.19 26.22 1.91
N LEU A 85 -1.90 25.49 2.76
CA LEU A 85 -1.42 25.06 4.07
C LEU A 85 -0.47 23.87 3.95
N ASN A 86 0.60 23.90 4.75
CA ASN A 86 1.40 22.72 4.97
C ASN A 86 0.79 21.90 6.12
N VAL A 87 0.57 20.61 5.88
CA VAL A 87 0.00 19.66 6.87
C VAL A 87 0.93 18.52 7.24
N GLY A 88 2.22 18.63 6.89
CA GLY A 88 3.24 17.62 7.19
C GLY A 88 4.36 18.06 8.12
N LYS A 89 4.60 19.37 8.26
CA LYS A 89 5.69 19.91 9.09
C LYS A 89 5.56 19.48 10.54
N TRP A 90 4.36 19.60 11.12
CA TRP A 90 4.11 19.19 12.51
C TRP A 90 4.49 17.73 12.74
N PHE A 91 4.16 16.84 11.80
CA PHE A 91 4.48 15.42 11.89
C PHE A 91 6.00 15.19 11.84
N SER A 92 6.71 15.89 10.96
CA SER A 92 8.18 15.85 10.93
C SER A 92 8.81 16.34 12.22
N ASP A 93 8.24 17.38 12.85
CA ASP A 93 8.71 17.92 14.13
C ASP A 93 8.46 16.93 15.28
N GLU A 94 7.28 16.31 15.32
CA GLU A 94 6.94 15.22 16.25
C GLU A 94 7.93 14.06 16.20
N LEU A 95 8.36 13.67 15.00
CA LEU A 95 9.33 12.59 14.84
C LEU A 95 10.72 12.93 15.41
N GLN A 96 11.05 14.20 15.66
CA GLN A 96 12.32 14.59 16.30
C GLN A 96 12.24 14.61 17.83
N LYS A 97 11.03 14.70 18.39
CA LYS A 97 10.82 14.68 19.84
C LYS A 97 11.15 13.29 20.43
N PRO A 98 11.56 13.22 21.71
CA PRO A 98 11.63 11.96 22.42
C PRO A 98 10.23 11.32 22.50
N PRO A 99 10.11 9.97 22.51
CA PRO A 99 8.82 9.29 22.37
C PRO A 99 7.72 9.76 23.32
N HIS A 100 8.03 10.06 24.59
CA HIS A 100 7.04 10.47 25.60
C HIS A 100 6.49 11.90 25.40
N GLU A 101 7.15 12.73 24.59
CA GLU A 101 6.70 14.10 24.25
C GLU A 101 5.90 14.13 22.94
N ARG A 102 5.77 12.98 22.26
CA ARG A 102 5.03 12.90 21.01
C ARG A 102 3.53 12.84 21.25
N THR A 103 2.77 13.17 20.20
CA THR A 103 1.36 12.81 20.08
C THR A 103 1.16 11.31 20.38
N LEU A 104 0.06 10.97 21.07
CA LEU A 104 -0.18 9.65 21.65
C LEU A 104 0.08 8.50 20.67
N PHE A 105 -0.40 8.63 19.43
CA PHE A 105 -0.25 7.58 18.43
C PHE A 105 1.19 7.42 17.91
N LEU A 106 2.12 8.33 18.18
CA LEU A 106 3.55 8.20 17.82
C LEU A 106 4.44 7.84 19.02
N GLN A 107 3.91 7.84 20.24
CA GLN A 107 4.70 7.52 21.44
C GLN A 107 5.24 6.09 21.40
N SER A 108 4.45 5.15 20.87
CA SER A 108 4.88 3.75 20.73
C SER A 108 5.70 3.49 19.45
N PHE A 109 5.90 4.49 18.59
CA PHE A 109 6.64 4.32 17.33
C PHE A 109 8.14 4.30 17.59
N THR A 110 8.72 3.11 17.50
CA THR A 110 10.11 2.88 17.89
C THR A 110 11.08 3.51 16.89
N ALA A 111 12.31 3.80 17.35
CA ALA A 111 13.36 4.29 16.46
C ALA A 111 13.69 3.32 15.32
N ASN A 112 13.53 2.01 15.53
CA ASN A 112 13.75 1.01 14.49
C ASN A 112 12.64 1.02 13.43
N GLU A 113 11.38 1.10 13.86
CA GLU A 113 10.25 1.24 12.93
C GLU A 113 10.35 2.55 12.15
N LYS A 114 10.67 3.69 12.81
CA LYS A 114 10.92 4.97 12.14
C LYS A 114 11.97 4.84 11.03
N ARG A 115 13.15 4.29 11.32
CA ARG A 115 14.22 4.11 10.32
C ARG A 115 13.81 3.18 9.17
N LYS A 116 12.96 2.19 9.44
CA LYS A 116 12.53 1.22 8.44
C LYS A 116 11.46 1.78 7.51
N TYR A 117 10.52 2.56 8.03
CA TYR A 117 9.33 2.97 7.29
C TYR A 117 9.36 4.44 6.82
N ILE A 118 10.18 5.30 7.43
CA ILE A 118 10.28 6.71 7.08
C ILE A 118 11.72 7.06 6.70
N SER A 119 11.93 7.41 5.43
CA SER A 119 13.24 7.83 4.93
C SER A 119 13.56 9.28 5.28
N LYS A 120 14.83 9.70 5.16
CA LYS A 120 15.21 11.11 5.28
C LYS A 120 14.51 11.98 4.23
N LYS A 121 14.32 11.44 3.01
CA LYS A 121 13.61 12.12 1.93
C LYS A 121 12.14 12.34 2.28
N ASP A 122 11.50 11.37 2.92
CA ASP A 122 10.11 11.49 3.40
C ASP A 122 10.00 12.64 4.41
N ILE A 123 10.90 12.71 5.39
CA ILE A 123 10.90 13.77 6.42
C ILE A 123 11.03 15.17 5.79
N GLU A 124 11.92 15.34 4.81
CA GLU A 124 12.09 16.63 4.14
C GLU A 124 10.86 16.98 3.28
N ARG A 125 10.33 16.03 2.51
CA ARG A 125 9.08 16.20 1.75
C ARG A 125 7.93 16.63 2.65
N TYR A 126 7.79 16.02 3.83
CA TYR A 126 6.72 16.32 4.79
C TYR A 126 6.79 17.77 5.29
N LYS A 127 7.99 18.33 5.47
CA LYS A 127 8.16 19.71 5.94
C LYS A 127 7.74 20.77 4.93
N THR A 128 7.77 20.48 3.63
CA THR A 128 7.67 21.52 2.59
C THR A 128 6.53 21.32 1.61
N GLU A 129 6.17 20.08 1.28
CA GLU A 129 5.34 19.78 0.10
C GLU A 129 3.93 19.27 0.42
N ILE A 130 3.68 18.84 1.66
CA ILE A 130 2.45 18.14 2.00
C ILE A 130 1.32 19.11 2.32
N THR A 131 0.22 19.01 1.56
CA THR A 131 -0.98 19.84 1.66
C THR A 131 -2.22 18.98 1.89
N ILE A 132 -3.33 19.61 2.27
CA ILE A 132 -4.63 18.94 2.42
C ILE A 132 -5.10 18.44 1.05
N PRO A 133 -5.35 17.12 0.88
CA PRO A 133 -5.92 16.61 -0.35
C PRO A 133 -7.45 16.74 -0.39
N THR A 134 -7.97 16.76 -1.61
CA THR A 134 -9.38 16.51 -1.90
C THR A 134 -9.67 15.02 -1.75
N LEU A 135 -10.94 14.66 -1.55
CA LEU A 135 -11.34 13.26 -1.55
C LEU A 135 -11.03 12.57 -2.89
N GLU A 136 -11.23 13.28 -4.01
CA GLU A 136 -10.96 12.76 -5.35
C GLU A 136 -9.50 12.32 -5.52
N GLU A 137 -8.53 13.17 -5.14
CA GLU A 137 -7.10 12.84 -5.20
C GLU A 137 -6.74 11.58 -4.38
N VAL A 138 -7.39 11.37 -3.23
CA VAL A 138 -7.12 10.20 -2.39
C VAL A 138 -7.77 8.94 -2.97
N VAL A 139 -9.03 9.01 -3.41
CA VAL A 139 -9.74 7.86 -3.98
C VAL A 139 -9.13 7.44 -5.32
N GLU A 140 -8.64 8.37 -6.14
CA GLU A 140 -7.83 8.06 -7.32
C GLU A 140 -6.58 7.25 -6.95
N LYS A 141 -5.86 7.65 -5.91
CA LYS A 141 -4.70 6.91 -5.42
C LYS A 141 -5.06 5.51 -4.95
N VAL A 142 -6.13 5.34 -4.19
CA VAL A 142 -6.61 4.01 -3.76
C VAL A 142 -6.97 3.14 -4.96
N LYS A 143 -7.65 3.71 -5.96
CA LYS A 143 -8.02 3.04 -7.21
C LYS A 143 -6.81 2.56 -8.00
N GLU A 144 -5.75 3.37 -8.10
CA GLU A 144 -4.49 2.98 -8.77
C GLU A 144 -3.92 1.68 -8.20
N TYR A 145 -4.01 1.50 -6.88
CA TYR A 145 -3.53 0.32 -6.16
C TYR A 145 -4.56 -0.80 -6.05
N LYS A 146 -5.77 -0.64 -6.62
CA LYS A 146 -6.90 -1.59 -6.54
C LYS A 146 -7.21 -1.99 -5.08
N SER A 147 -7.03 -1.08 -4.13
CA SER A 147 -7.24 -1.32 -2.71
C SER A 147 -8.64 -0.89 -2.28
N LEU A 148 -9.03 -1.25 -1.05
CA LEU A 148 -10.27 -0.81 -0.43
C LEU A 148 -10.04 0.54 0.30
N THR A 149 -11.11 1.28 0.53
CA THR A 149 -11.07 2.44 1.42
C THR A 149 -12.32 2.53 2.31
N ASN A 150 -12.11 2.83 3.58
CA ASN A 150 -13.16 3.30 4.48
C ASN A 150 -13.11 4.83 4.48
N ILE A 151 -14.25 5.47 4.15
CA ILE A 151 -14.40 6.92 4.16
C ILE A 151 -15.25 7.28 5.38
N GLU A 152 -14.65 7.86 6.41
CA GLU A 152 -15.38 8.44 7.53
C GLU A 152 -15.93 9.83 7.16
N ILE A 153 -17.25 10.00 7.23
CA ILE A 153 -17.89 11.32 7.08
C ILE A 153 -17.91 12.02 8.44
N LYS A 154 -17.30 13.21 8.53
CA LYS A 154 -17.29 14.01 9.76
C LYS A 154 -18.40 15.07 9.73
N GLN A 155 -19.43 14.88 10.58
CA GLN A 155 -20.53 15.85 10.79
C GLN A 155 -20.43 16.65 12.10
N LEU A 156 -19.47 16.34 12.97
CA LEU A 156 -19.33 17.00 14.27
C LEU A 156 -17.98 17.72 14.38
N PRO A 157 -17.94 18.94 14.94
CA PRO A 157 -19.06 19.75 15.43
C PRO A 157 -19.78 20.56 14.35
N ARG A 158 -19.47 20.34 13.05
CA ARG A 158 -20.01 21.11 11.93
C ARG A 158 -21.01 20.28 11.13
N ASN A 159 -22.28 20.68 11.12
CA ASN A 159 -23.25 20.11 10.20
C ASN A 159 -22.99 20.62 8.77
N TYR A 160 -22.59 19.72 7.89
CA TYR A 160 -22.36 19.90 6.47
C TYR A 160 -23.56 19.42 5.65
N PRO A 161 -24.39 20.33 5.11
CA PRO A 161 -25.45 19.97 4.18
C PRO A 161 -24.98 19.17 2.95
N ASN A 162 -25.55 18.00 2.73
CA ASN A 162 -25.27 17.19 1.55
C ASN A 162 -23.83 16.68 1.42
N ILE A 163 -23.10 16.49 2.53
CA ILE A 163 -21.75 15.89 2.47
C ILE A 163 -21.79 14.48 1.89
N THR A 164 -22.76 13.66 2.30
CA THR A 164 -22.90 12.28 1.83
C THR A 164 -23.15 12.20 0.33
N GLN A 165 -24.06 13.04 -0.21
CA GLN A 165 -24.30 13.12 -1.66
C GLN A 165 -23.02 13.47 -2.42
N LYS A 166 -22.19 14.38 -1.89
CA LYS A 166 -20.92 14.78 -2.53
C LYS A 166 -19.86 13.68 -2.48
N VAL A 167 -19.78 12.96 -1.36
CA VAL A 167 -18.89 11.80 -1.21
C VAL A 167 -19.28 10.71 -2.21
N ILE A 168 -20.55 10.31 -2.23
CA ILE A 168 -21.06 9.26 -3.14
C ILE A 168 -20.86 9.66 -4.60
N ALA A 169 -21.15 10.91 -4.98
CA ALA A 169 -20.94 11.38 -6.35
C ALA A 169 -19.47 11.23 -6.82
N ILE A 170 -18.49 11.46 -5.94
CA ILE A 170 -17.06 11.23 -6.26
C ILE A 170 -16.77 9.72 -6.41
N VAL A 171 -17.29 8.90 -5.50
CA VAL A 171 -17.11 7.44 -5.53
C VAL A 171 -17.68 6.84 -6.81
N GLU A 172 -18.87 7.26 -7.22
CA GLU A 172 -19.53 6.84 -8.46
C GLU A 172 -18.77 7.33 -9.70
N LYS A 173 -18.40 8.62 -9.74
CA LYS A 173 -17.58 9.18 -10.82
C LYS A 173 -16.29 8.39 -11.03
N LEU A 174 -15.66 7.95 -9.95
CA LEU A 174 -14.42 7.18 -9.99
C LEU A 174 -14.64 5.66 -10.16
N ASN A 175 -15.88 5.18 -10.24
CA ASN A 175 -16.23 3.75 -10.34
C ASN A 175 -15.63 2.92 -9.19
N MET A 176 -15.78 3.40 -7.95
CA MET A 176 -15.21 2.81 -6.74
C MET A 176 -16.26 2.27 -5.76
N VAL A 177 -17.54 2.20 -6.14
CA VAL A 177 -18.65 1.79 -5.27
C VAL A 177 -18.38 0.45 -4.58
N SER A 178 -17.85 -0.54 -5.30
CA SER A 178 -17.52 -1.87 -4.74
C SER A 178 -16.25 -1.94 -3.89
N GLN A 179 -15.50 -0.85 -3.78
CA GLN A 179 -14.23 -0.77 -3.04
C GLN A 179 -14.29 0.24 -1.89
N VAL A 180 -15.46 0.85 -1.66
CA VAL A 180 -15.67 1.88 -0.66
C VAL A 180 -16.68 1.40 0.36
N ILE A 181 -16.35 1.61 1.64
CA ILE A 181 -17.32 1.58 2.74
C ILE A 181 -17.39 2.97 3.37
N ILE A 182 -18.60 3.48 3.61
CA ILE A 182 -18.80 4.77 4.28
C ILE A 182 -19.05 4.52 5.76
N SER A 183 -18.27 5.15 6.64
CA SER A 183 -18.51 5.13 8.07
C SER A 183 -18.86 6.53 8.59
N CYS A 184 -19.62 6.61 9.67
CA CYS A 184 -20.01 7.89 10.26
C CYS A 184 -20.51 7.71 11.69
N PHE A 185 -20.15 8.62 12.59
CA PHE A 185 -20.76 8.69 13.93
C PHE A 185 -22.19 9.25 13.92
N ASP A 186 -22.53 10.06 12.91
CA ASP A 186 -23.90 10.52 12.68
C ASP A 186 -24.62 9.53 11.76
N HIS A 187 -25.28 8.54 12.36
CA HIS A 187 -25.91 7.45 11.61
C HIS A 187 -27.04 7.91 10.67
N HIS A 188 -27.54 9.14 10.78
CA HIS A 188 -28.42 9.72 9.77
C HIS A 188 -27.76 9.77 8.39
N GLU A 189 -26.45 10.02 8.33
CA GLU A 189 -25.69 10.03 7.08
C GLU A 189 -25.57 8.63 6.46
N LEU A 190 -25.52 7.57 7.27
CA LEU A 190 -25.52 6.19 6.78
C LEU A 190 -26.87 5.83 6.15
N ALA A 191 -27.96 6.20 6.81
CA ALA A 191 -29.31 6.03 6.26
C ALA A 191 -29.49 6.85 4.96
N GLU A 192 -28.94 8.07 4.92
CA GLU A 192 -28.97 8.90 3.72
C GLU A 192 -28.11 8.29 2.58
N ALA A 193 -26.94 7.74 2.91
CA ALA A 193 -26.09 7.06 1.93
C ALA A 193 -26.84 5.91 1.23
N LYS A 194 -27.56 5.09 2.00
CA LYS A 194 -28.37 3.98 1.49
C LYS A 194 -29.55 4.43 0.62
N LYS A 195 -30.14 5.60 0.91
CA LYS A 195 -31.17 6.18 0.03
C LYS A 195 -30.59 6.67 -1.30
N ILE A 196 -29.40 7.27 -1.27
CA ILE A 196 -28.74 7.80 -2.47
C ILE A 196 -28.28 6.65 -3.37
N ASN A 197 -27.60 5.66 -2.78
CA ASN A 197 -27.12 4.49 -3.48
C ASN A 197 -27.23 3.25 -2.57
N PRO A 198 -28.21 2.34 -2.81
CA PRO A 198 -28.39 1.16 -1.96
C PRO A 198 -27.25 0.14 -2.08
N HIS A 199 -26.38 0.27 -3.09
CA HIS A 199 -25.24 -0.63 -3.29
C HIS A 199 -23.95 -0.17 -2.63
N ILE A 200 -23.90 1.03 -2.05
CA ILE A 200 -22.71 1.45 -1.32
C ILE A 200 -22.72 0.83 0.07
N ALA A 201 -21.58 0.24 0.46
CA ALA A 201 -21.45 -0.34 1.78
C ALA A 201 -21.39 0.76 2.85
N THR A 202 -22.03 0.52 3.99
CA THR A 202 -21.99 1.41 5.16
C THR A 202 -21.51 0.69 6.42
N ALA A 203 -20.86 1.43 7.30
CA ALA A 203 -20.39 0.94 8.59
C ALA A 203 -20.89 1.84 9.73
N VAL A 204 -21.65 1.25 10.65
CA VAL A 204 -22.10 1.89 11.89
C VAL A 204 -20.88 2.14 12.77
N LEU A 205 -20.51 3.41 12.97
CA LEU A 205 -19.31 3.81 13.70
C LEU A 205 -19.68 4.32 15.10
N VAL A 206 -19.21 3.62 16.12
CA VAL A 206 -19.49 3.99 17.52
C VAL A 206 -18.23 3.95 18.37
N ARG A 207 -18.25 4.71 19.46
CA ARG A 207 -17.25 4.59 20.52
C ARG A 207 -17.66 3.45 21.43
N GLU A 208 -18.81 3.59 22.07
CA GLU A 208 -19.34 2.64 23.04
C GLU A 208 -20.14 1.51 22.38
N LYS A 209 -20.16 0.35 23.04
CA LYS A 209 -20.92 -0.81 22.60
C LYS A 209 -22.44 -0.54 22.61
N LEU A 210 -23.12 -0.93 21.53
CA LEU A 210 -24.59 -1.00 21.47
C LEU A 210 -25.09 -2.29 22.15
N TYR A 211 -26.31 -2.26 22.68
CA TYR A 211 -26.92 -3.44 23.31
C TYR A 211 -27.11 -4.58 22.28
N ASP A 212 -27.83 -4.31 21.18
CA ASP A 212 -28.07 -5.24 20.07
C ASP A 212 -27.57 -4.65 18.73
N PRO A 213 -26.25 -4.65 18.49
CA PRO A 213 -25.67 -4.00 17.30
C PRO A 213 -26.06 -4.68 16.00
N HIS A 214 -26.31 -5.99 16.01
CA HIS A 214 -26.76 -6.71 14.81
C HIS A 214 -28.13 -6.20 14.34
N VAL A 215 -29.11 -6.05 15.26
CA VAL A 215 -30.43 -5.47 14.98
C VAL A 215 -30.30 -4.05 14.44
N TYR A 216 -29.44 -3.24 15.06
CA TYR A 216 -29.26 -1.86 14.65
C TYR A 216 -28.62 -1.73 13.26
N CYS A 217 -27.62 -2.56 12.95
CA CYS A 217 -27.01 -2.58 11.61
C CYS A 217 -28.02 -3.05 10.55
N GLN A 218 -28.79 -4.12 10.82
CA GLN A 218 -29.86 -4.57 9.91
C GLN A 218 -30.90 -3.47 9.66
N TYR A 219 -31.30 -2.74 10.69
CA TYR A 219 -32.25 -1.64 10.56
C TYR A 219 -31.75 -0.53 9.63
N LEU A 220 -30.44 -0.28 9.61
CA LEU A 220 -29.79 0.70 8.73
C LEU A 220 -29.34 0.11 7.39
N ASP A 221 -29.56 -1.19 7.15
CA ASP A 221 -28.98 -1.93 6.02
C ASP A 221 -27.45 -1.81 5.94
N ALA A 222 -26.76 -1.81 7.09
CA ALA A 222 -25.31 -1.63 7.17
C ALA A 222 -24.56 -2.96 7.17
N GLU A 223 -23.49 -3.03 6.36
CA GLU A 223 -22.64 -4.21 6.19
C GLU A 223 -21.61 -4.38 7.32
N ALA A 224 -21.33 -3.33 8.10
CA ALA A 224 -20.31 -3.38 9.12
C ALA A 224 -20.65 -2.61 10.41
N TYR A 225 -20.05 -3.08 11.49
CA TYR A 225 -20.03 -2.43 12.80
C TYR A 225 -18.60 -2.08 13.16
N ASN A 226 -18.29 -0.78 13.19
CA ASN A 226 -16.99 -0.22 13.53
C ASN A 226 -17.02 0.28 14.99
N ILE A 227 -16.37 -0.42 15.90
CA ILE A 227 -16.41 -0.13 17.35
C ILE A 227 -15.02 0.15 17.93
N SER A 228 -14.98 0.98 18.98
CA SER A 228 -13.74 1.24 19.72
C SER A 228 -13.14 -0.04 20.32
N CYS A 229 -11.82 -0.10 20.38
CA CYS A 229 -11.09 -1.27 20.86
C CYS A 229 -11.35 -1.54 22.35
N LEU A 230 -11.54 -0.51 23.17
CA LEU A 230 -11.71 -0.66 24.61
C LEU A 230 -12.95 -1.49 24.94
N ASP A 231 -14.09 -1.18 24.33
CA ASP A 231 -15.34 -1.90 24.56
C ASP A 231 -15.28 -3.37 24.11
N VAL A 232 -14.60 -3.65 23.00
CA VAL A 232 -14.41 -5.04 22.55
C VAL A 232 -13.48 -5.79 23.48
N LEU A 233 -12.39 -5.17 23.91
CA LEU A 233 -11.40 -5.79 24.81
C LEU A 233 -11.99 -6.08 26.20
N ASP A 234 -12.86 -5.20 26.69
CA ASP A 234 -13.63 -5.41 27.91
C ASP A 234 -14.62 -6.57 27.73
N ALA A 235 -15.40 -6.56 26.64
CA ALA A 235 -16.36 -7.62 26.34
C ALA A 235 -15.72 -9.01 26.23
N ILE A 236 -14.56 -9.12 25.58
CA ILE A 236 -13.83 -10.39 25.46
C ILE A 236 -13.04 -10.74 26.74
N GLY A 237 -13.01 -9.84 27.73
CA GLY A 237 -12.40 -10.07 29.03
C GLY A 237 -10.89 -10.22 28.97
N ILE A 238 -10.18 -9.49 28.09
CA ILE A 238 -8.72 -9.63 27.97
C ILE A 238 -7.99 -9.23 29.28
N ASN A 239 -8.60 -8.33 30.06
CA ASN A 239 -8.09 -7.91 31.37
C ASN A 239 -8.64 -8.76 32.52
N SER A 240 -9.47 -9.77 32.24
CA SER A 240 -10.04 -10.63 33.28
C SER A 240 -8.97 -11.55 33.88
N GLU A 241 -9.17 -11.92 35.15
CA GLU A 241 -8.34 -12.93 35.82
C GLU A 241 -8.36 -14.27 35.05
N TYR A 242 -9.47 -14.58 34.38
CA TYR A 242 -9.61 -15.76 33.53
C TYR A 242 -8.62 -15.73 32.36
N TYR A 243 -8.56 -14.64 31.59
CA TYR A 243 -7.61 -14.53 30.48
C TYR A 243 -6.16 -14.51 30.98
N GLN A 244 -5.88 -13.80 32.08
CA GLN A 244 -4.54 -13.77 32.70
C GLN A 244 -4.03 -15.18 33.02
N LYS A 245 -4.90 -16.05 33.57
CA LYS A 245 -4.57 -17.44 33.94
C LYS A 245 -4.53 -18.39 32.73
N ASN A 246 -5.50 -18.30 31.83
CA ASN A 246 -5.72 -19.32 30.80
C ASN A 246 -5.15 -18.97 29.43
N LYS A 247 -4.86 -17.69 29.17
CA LYS A 247 -4.45 -17.15 27.86
C LYS A 247 -5.37 -17.62 26.73
N LYS A 248 -6.68 -17.67 27.01
CA LYS A 248 -7.74 -18.08 26.10
C LYS A 248 -8.91 -17.12 26.21
N ILE A 249 -9.52 -16.81 25.07
CA ILE A 249 -10.66 -15.91 25.01
C ILE A 249 -11.96 -16.73 24.90
N PRO A 250 -12.95 -16.51 25.78
CA PRO A 250 -14.24 -17.16 25.67
C PRO A 250 -14.95 -16.79 24.37
N LYS A 251 -15.78 -17.69 23.83
CA LYS A 251 -16.71 -17.32 22.76
C LYS A 251 -17.69 -16.26 23.30
N HIS A 252 -17.84 -15.17 22.56
CA HIS A 252 -18.73 -14.08 22.96
C HIS A 252 -19.99 -14.08 22.08
N PRO A 253 -21.21 -14.21 22.65
CA PRO A 253 -22.48 -14.28 21.90
C PRO A 253 -22.64 -13.14 20.88
N TYR A 254 -22.41 -11.90 21.31
CA TYR A 254 -22.49 -10.72 20.43
C TYR A 254 -21.64 -10.79 19.14
N ILE A 255 -20.47 -11.46 19.19
CA ILE A 255 -19.62 -11.61 17.99
C ILE A 255 -20.19 -12.67 17.07
N GLN A 256 -20.79 -13.72 17.64
CA GLN A 256 -21.48 -14.74 16.86
C GLN A 256 -22.75 -14.18 16.21
N GLU A 257 -23.51 -13.35 16.91
CA GLU A 257 -24.73 -12.71 16.38
C GLU A 257 -24.43 -11.81 15.16
N LEU A 258 -23.41 -10.95 15.25
CA LEU A 258 -22.98 -10.15 14.09
C LEU A 258 -22.61 -11.04 12.90
N ARG A 259 -21.92 -12.14 13.15
CA ARG A 259 -21.51 -13.08 12.11
C ARG A 259 -22.68 -13.79 11.46
N ASP A 260 -23.62 -14.29 12.26
CA ASP A 260 -24.78 -15.03 11.75
C ASP A 260 -25.61 -14.14 10.81
N GLU A 261 -25.60 -12.82 11.04
CA GLU A 261 -26.26 -11.80 10.21
C GLU A 261 -25.38 -11.20 9.11
N ASN A 262 -24.19 -11.78 8.85
CA ASN A 262 -23.21 -11.30 7.87
C ASN A 262 -22.75 -9.85 8.05
N ILE A 263 -22.75 -9.34 9.28
CA ILE A 263 -22.24 -8.01 9.61
C ILE A 263 -20.77 -8.12 10.00
N SER A 264 -19.92 -7.35 9.30
CA SER A 264 -18.48 -7.29 9.55
C SER A 264 -18.19 -6.60 10.88
N LEU A 265 -17.43 -7.24 11.78
CA LEU A 265 -16.95 -6.60 13.00
C LEU A 265 -15.57 -5.98 12.78
N ASN A 266 -15.50 -4.65 12.77
CA ASN A 266 -14.25 -3.91 12.57
C ASN A 266 -13.89 -3.13 13.84
N VAL A 267 -12.63 -3.19 14.27
CA VAL A 267 -12.23 -2.62 15.56
C VAL A 267 -11.18 -1.53 15.39
N TRP A 268 -11.40 -0.36 15.99
CA TRP A 268 -10.54 0.81 15.89
C TRP A 268 -10.24 1.46 17.26
N THR A 269 -9.17 2.21 17.48
CA THR A 269 -7.87 2.05 16.82
C THR A 269 -7.05 1.10 17.68
N VAL A 270 -6.50 0.04 17.09
CA VAL A 270 -5.76 -1.00 17.80
C VAL A 270 -4.28 -0.88 17.51
N ASN A 271 -3.48 -0.44 18.48
CA ASN A 271 -2.04 -0.24 18.29
C ASN A 271 -1.15 -1.20 19.08
N ASP A 272 -1.73 -1.82 20.12
CA ASP A 272 -1.06 -2.80 20.95
C ASP A 272 -1.06 -4.19 20.29
N VAL A 273 0.08 -4.87 20.35
CA VAL A 273 0.30 -6.15 19.66
C VAL A 273 -0.46 -7.28 20.35
N GLU A 274 -0.62 -7.26 21.68
CA GLU A 274 -1.42 -8.27 22.38
C GLU A 274 -2.90 -8.09 22.06
N HIS A 275 -3.40 -6.85 22.02
CA HIS A 275 -4.76 -6.56 21.58
C HIS A 275 -5.02 -7.04 20.14
N MET A 276 -4.08 -6.79 19.21
CA MET A 276 -4.19 -7.31 17.84
C MET A 276 -4.28 -8.85 17.79
N ARG A 277 -3.49 -9.56 18.62
CA ARG A 277 -3.55 -11.03 18.68
C ARG A 277 -4.87 -11.52 19.24
N ALA A 278 -5.35 -10.89 20.31
CA ALA A 278 -6.63 -11.24 20.93
C ALA A 278 -7.80 -11.05 19.96
N LEU A 279 -7.87 -9.91 19.27
CA LEU A 279 -8.92 -9.63 18.29
C LEU A 279 -8.86 -10.58 17.09
N LYS A 280 -7.66 -10.97 16.64
CA LYS A 280 -7.49 -12.01 15.62
C LYS A 280 -8.01 -13.38 16.10
N GLU A 281 -7.71 -13.78 17.33
CA GLU A 281 -8.15 -15.06 17.90
C GLU A 281 -9.68 -15.13 18.02
N VAL A 282 -10.28 -14.02 18.44
CA VAL A 282 -11.74 -13.84 18.48
C VAL A 282 -12.35 -13.83 17.08
N GLY A 283 -11.57 -13.41 16.08
CA GLY A 283 -11.90 -13.44 14.66
C GLY A 283 -12.72 -12.23 14.21
N VAL A 284 -12.34 -11.04 14.64
CA VAL A 284 -12.86 -9.80 14.03
C VAL A 284 -12.51 -9.76 12.53
N ASP A 285 -13.32 -9.08 11.73
CA ASP A 285 -13.17 -9.04 10.28
C ASP A 285 -12.16 -7.99 9.81
N ALA A 286 -11.99 -6.90 10.57
CA ALA A 286 -10.96 -5.90 10.30
C ALA A 286 -10.40 -5.28 11.58
N ILE A 287 -9.13 -4.89 11.51
CA ILE A 287 -8.47 -4.12 12.57
C ILE A 287 -7.93 -2.83 11.95
N ILE A 288 -8.42 -1.71 12.47
CA ILE A 288 -8.01 -0.36 12.10
C ILE A 288 -6.90 0.07 13.06
N THR A 289 -5.72 0.38 12.52
CA THR A 289 -4.50 0.60 13.30
C THR A 289 -3.63 1.70 12.72
N ASP A 290 -2.92 2.42 13.60
CA ASP A 290 -1.87 3.35 13.20
C ASP A 290 -0.61 2.61 12.70
N TYR A 291 -0.46 1.33 13.08
CA TYR A 291 0.72 0.52 12.81
C TYR A 291 0.42 -0.76 12.01
N PRO A 292 -0.07 -0.65 10.74
CA PRO A 292 -0.41 -1.81 9.90
C PRO A 292 0.64 -2.93 9.86
N HIS A 293 1.92 -2.57 9.80
CA HIS A 293 3.04 -3.51 9.76
C HIS A 293 3.11 -4.46 10.98
N ARG A 294 2.64 -4.03 12.15
CA ARG A 294 2.60 -4.89 13.35
C ARG A 294 1.58 -6.00 13.15
N LEU A 295 0.38 -5.65 12.66
CA LEU A 295 -0.66 -6.62 12.36
C LEU A 295 -0.25 -7.54 11.20
N GLN A 296 0.31 -7.00 10.11
CA GLN A 296 0.81 -7.82 9.00
C GLN A 296 1.81 -8.88 9.48
N LYS A 297 2.71 -8.53 10.42
CA LYS A 297 3.63 -9.48 11.04
C LYS A 297 2.90 -10.58 11.84
N ILE A 298 1.86 -10.24 12.60
CA ILE A 298 1.03 -11.21 13.34
C ILE A 298 0.28 -12.15 12.39
N LEU A 299 -0.19 -11.62 11.26
CA LEU A 299 -0.90 -12.38 10.24
C LEU A 299 0.04 -13.19 9.32
N LYS A 300 1.36 -13.00 9.46
CA LYS A 300 2.38 -13.51 8.53
C LYS A 300 2.08 -13.12 7.08
N LYS A 301 1.47 -11.94 6.87
CA LYS A 301 1.34 -11.36 5.54
C LYS A 301 2.74 -11.02 5.04
N PRO A 302 3.10 -11.38 3.79
CA PRO A 302 4.39 -11.04 3.24
C PRO A 302 4.54 -9.52 3.25
N TYR A 303 5.52 -9.02 4.02
CA TYR A 303 5.96 -7.64 3.91
C TYR A 303 6.77 -7.50 2.63
N ILE A 304 6.14 -7.01 1.58
CA ILE A 304 6.82 -6.70 0.33
C ILE A 304 7.44 -5.32 0.52
N ALA A 305 8.66 -5.28 1.06
CA ALA A 305 9.47 -4.08 0.94
C ALA A 305 9.67 -3.82 -0.56
N PRO A 306 9.37 -2.63 -1.08
CA PRO A 306 9.87 -2.24 -2.39
C PRO A 306 11.40 -2.38 -2.34
N ILE A 307 11.99 -3.22 -3.19
CA ILE A 307 13.43 -3.13 -3.42
C ILE A 307 13.65 -1.75 -4.01
N GLU A 308 14.54 -0.95 -3.41
CA GLU A 308 14.97 0.32 -4.00
C GLU A 308 15.82 0.01 -5.25
N PHE A 309 15.14 -0.27 -6.37
CA PHE A 309 15.76 -0.70 -7.61
C PHE A 309 16.74 0.31 -8.19
N ALA A 310 16.64 1.59 -7.83
CA ALA A 310 17.59 2.62 -8.21
C ALA A 310 19.05 2.29 -7.83
N LYS A 311 19.26 1.42 -6.83
CA LYS A 311 20.61 0.93 -6.45
C LYS A 311 21.16 -0.15 -7.38
N TYR A 312 20.30 -0.78 -8.18
CA TYR A 312 20.58 -1.97 -8.99
C TYR A 312 20.27 -1.77 -10.49
N ASP A 313 20.04 -0.53 -10.93
CA ASP A 313 19.70 -0.21 -12.33
C ASP A 313 20.93 0.05 -13.21
N ASN A 314 22.11 -0.42 -12.78
CA ASN A 314 23.28 -0.47 -13.65
C ASN A 314 23.23 -1.74 -14.49
N TRP A 315 23.65 -1.65 -15.75
CA TRP A 315 23.63 -2.79 -16.67
C TRP A 315 25.03 -3.15 -17.11
N ALA A 316 25.33 -4.45 -17.10
CA ALA A 316 26.52 -5.02 -17.72
C ALA A 316 26.09 -5.77 -18.99
N ASN A 317 26.97 -5.75 -20.00
CA ASN A 317 26.78 -6.46 -21.25
C ASN A 317 27.90 -7.49 -21.41
N PHE A 318 27.56 -8.63 -21.99
CA PHE A 318 28.48 -9.71 -22.31
C PHE A 318 28.14 -10.27 -23.69
N GLU A 319 29.16 -10.56 -24.48
CA GLU A 319 29.04 -11.21 -25.78
C GLU A 319 29.84 -12.50 -25.73
N GLY A 320 29.28 -13.58 -26.23
CA GLY A 320 29.92 -14.89 -26.21
C GLY A 320 29.52 -15.76 -27.39
N GLU A 321 30.11 -16.93 -27.46
CA GLU A 321 29.87 -17.92 -28.49
C GLU A 321 29.78 -19.30 -27.82
N THR A 322 28.69 -20.01 -28.11
CA THR A 322 28.47 -21.39 -27.68
C THR A 322 28.53 -22.31 -28.90
N ASP A 323 28.38 -23.63 -28.68
CA ASP A 323 28.16 -24.61 -29.74
C ASP A 323 26.89 -24.34 -30.57
N LYS A 324 25.95 -23.55 -30.03
CA LYS A 324 24.72 -23.09 -30.69
C LYS A 324 24.85 -21.72 -31.37
N GLY A 325 26.04 -21.10 -31.35
CA GLY A 325 26.32 -19.83 -32.02
C GLY A 325 26.51 -18.66 -31.06
N LYS A 326 26.50 -17.45 -31.62
CA LYS A 326 26.76 -16.21 -30.87
C LYS A 326 25.57 -15.82 -30.02
N PHE A 327 25.85 -15.30 -28.83
CA PHE A 327 24.83 -14.73 -27.96
C PHE A 327 25.28 -13.40 -27.34
N TYR A 328 24.29 -12.58 -26.99
CA TYR A 328 24.43 -11.32 -26.28
C TYR A 328 23.61 -11.44 -24.99
N LEU A 329 24.25 -11.16 -23.86
CA LEU A 329 23.63 -11.14 -22.55
C LEU A 329 23.75 -9.73 -21.96
N ARG A 330 22.63 -9.16 -21.53
CA ARG A 330 22.59 -7.92 -20.76
C ARG A 330 21.94 -8.20 -19.41
N PHE A 331 22.58 -7.84 -18.30
CA PHE A 331 22.06 -8.14 -16.95
C PHE A 331 22.28 -6.98 -15.97
N ARG A 332 21.40 -6.89 -14.96
CA ARG A 332 21.46 -5.83 -13.94
C ARG A 332 22.53 -6.08 -12.88
N THR A 333 23.14 -5.00 -12.39
CA THR A 333 24.24 -5.00 -11.42
C THR A 333 24.04 -3.97 -10.29
N PRO A 334 24.50 -4.25 -9.05
CA PRO A 334 25.04 -5.55 -8.63
C PRO A 334 23.94 -6.63 -8.65
N ILE A 335 24.34 -7.89 -8.88
CA ILE A 335 23.35 -8.98 -8.84
C ILE A 335 22.94 -9.16 -7.38
N LEU A 336 21.63 -9.06 -7.13
CA LEU A 336 21.06 -9.21 -5.80
C LEU A 336 21.43 -10.58 -5.22
N GLN A 337 21.95 -10.61 -3.99
CA GLN A 337 22.30 -11.87 -3.34
C GLN A 337 21.04 -12.56 -2.81
N GLN A 338 21.07 -13.88 -2.59
CA GLN A 338 19.94 -14.68 -2.05
C GLN A 338 19.27 -14.08 -0.80
N GLY A 339 20.01 -13.32 0.02
CA GLY A 339 19.47 -12.62 1.19
C GLY A 339 18.64 -11.36 0.86
N GLU A 340 18.82 -10.76 -0.31
CA GLU A 340 18.17 -9.52 -0.75
C GLU A 340 16.88 -9.78 -1.55
N THR A 341 16.70 -11.01 -2.04
CA THR A 341 15.66 -11.38 -3.03
C THR A 341 14.51 -12.22 -2.49
N LYS A 342 14.47 -12.49 -1.18
CA LYS A 342 13.55 -13.45 -0.49
C LYS A 342 12.07 -13.35 -0.85
N ASN A 343 11.63 -12.17 -1.29
CA ASN A 343 10.24 -11.89 -1.64
C ASN A 343 9.91 -12.29 -3.10
N TYR A 344 10.90 -12.35 -3.99
CA TYR A 344 10.74 -12.65 -5.41
C TYR A 344 11.00 -14.13 -5.65
N GLN A 345 9.95 -14.93 -5.50
CA GLN A 345 10.06 -16.40 -5.46
C GLN A 345 9.82 -17.08 -6.79
N TYR A 346 9.49 -16.32 -7.83
CA TYR A 346 9.21 -16.83 -9.16
C TYR A 346 10.07 -16.10 -10.17
N HIS A 347 10.53 -16.83 -11.18
CA HIS A 347 11.04 -16.20 -12.39
C HIS A 347 9.99 -16.32 -13.50
N LEU A 348 9.92 -15.29 -14.33
CA LEU A 348 9.13 -15.25 -15.55
C LEU A 348 10.10 -15.21 -16.71
N ASN A 349 9.95 -16.12 -17.63
CA ASN A 349 10.68 -16.12 -18.88
C ASN A 349 9.75 -15.62 -19.97
N VAL A 350 10.06 -14.46 -20.55
CA VAL A 350 9.32 -13.88 -21.67
C VAL A 350 10.14 -14.09 -22.93
N PHE A 351 9.66 -14.92 -23.83
CA PHE A 351 10.37 -15.32 -25.03
C PHE A 351 9.69 -14.77 -26.28
N TRP A 352 10.50 -14.22 -27.18
CA TRP A 352 10.09 -13.76 -28.51
C TRP A 352 10.96 -14.44 -29.56
N GLU A 353 10.34 -15.28 -30.38
CA GLU A 353 10.97 -15.91 -31.53
C GLU A 353 10.90 -14.97 -32.75
N TYR A 354 12.05 -14.63 -33.34
CA TYR A 354 12.12 -13.76 -34.51
C TYR A 354 12.69 -14.46 -35.76
N ALA A 355 13.28 -15.64 -35.59
CA ALA A 355 13.70 -16.55 -36.65
C ALA A 355 13.80 -17.98 -36.09
N GLU A 356 13.93 -18.97 -36.97
CA GLU A 356 14.10 -20.37 -36.59
C GLU A 356 15.44 -20.58 -35.84
N GLU A 357 15.43 -21.31 -34.72
CA GLU A 357 16.63 -21.66 -33.96
C GLU A 357 17.62 -22.43 -34.86
N GLY A 358 18.89 -22.01 -34.88
CA GLY A 358 19.92 -22.59 -35.76
C GLY A 358 20.08 -21.90 -37.12
N SER A 359 19.30 -20.84 -37.41
CA SER A 359 19.42 -20.07 -38.65
C SER A 359 20.64 -19.14 -38.73
N GLY A 360 21.35 -18.94 -37.61
CA GLY A 360 22.41 -17.95 -37.43
C GLY A 360 21.91 -16.49 -37.46
N ALA A 361 20.60 -16.27 -37.38
CA ALA A 361 20.00 -14.96 -37.58
C ALA A 361 19.95 -14.15 -36.29
N LEU A 362 20.35 -12.89 -36.38
CA LEU A 362 20.15 -11.86 -35.35
C LEU A 362 18.96 -10.96 -35.75
N PRO A 363 18.31 -10.26 -34.80
CA PRO A 363 17.13 -9.47 -35.11
C PRO A 363 17.48 -8.32 -36.07
N SER A 364 16.65 -8.14 -37.10
CA SER A 364 16.80 -6.99 -38.00
C SER A 364 16.61 -5.66 -37.26
N LYS A 365 17.12 -4.54 -37.81
CA LYS A 365 16.89 -3.20 -37.23
C LYS A 365 15.40 -2.86 -37.01
N LYS A 366 14.51 -3.38 -37.86
CA LYS A 366 13.06 -3.18 -37.72
C LYS A 366 12.51 -4.00 -36.55
N GLU A 367 13.02 -5.21 -36.38
CA GLU A 367 12.60 -6.11 -35.31
C GLU A 367 13.12 -5.65 -33.95
N GLN A 368 14.39 -5.23 -33.89
CA GLN A 368 14.97 -4.64 -32.68
C GLN A 368 14.14 -3.48 -32.12
N LYS A 369 13.61 -2.61 -33.00
CA LYS A 369 12.72 -1.51 -32.56
C LYS A 369 11.44 -2.00 -31.90
N LYS A 370 10.87 -3.13 -32.34
CA LYS A 370 9.69 -3.71 -31.71
C LYS A 370 10.03 -4.36 -30.37
N LEU A 371 11.14 -5.09 -30.32
CA LEU A 371 11.65 -5.70 -29.09
C LEU A 371 11.89 -4.62 -28.02
N ASP A 372 12.56 -3.52 -28.38
CA ASP A 372 12.80 -2.38 -27.47
C ASP A 372 11.50 -1.70 -27.01
N ALA A 373 10.51 -1.59 -27.90
CA ALA A 373 9.20 -1.01 -27.57
C ALA A 373 8.41 -1.91 -26.62
N PHE A 374 8.46 -3.21 -26.85
CA PHE A 374 7.84 -4.22 -25.99
C PHE A 374 8.50 -4.25 -24.61
N GLU A 375 9.84 -4.26 -24.53
CA GLU A 375 10.57 -4.18 -23.27
C GLU A 375 10.12 -2.97 -22.44
N LYS A 376 10.07 -1.78 -23.06
CA LYS A 376 9.60 -0.57 -22.37
C LYS A 376 8.16 -0.70 -21.89
N LYS A 377 7.28 -1.33 -22.69
CA LYS A 377 5.88 -1.58 -22.34
C LYS A 377 5.79 -2.51 -21.13
N ILE A 378 6.47 -3.65 -21.15
CA ILE A 378 6.40 -4.65 -20.08
C ILE A 378 7.06 -4.15 -18.79
N CYS A 379 8.20 -3.46 -18.87
CA CYS A 379 8.83 -2.85 -17.70
C CYS A 379 7.96 -1.77 -17.07
N LYS A 380 7.23 -0.98 -17.87
CA LYS A 380 6.26 0.00 -17.35
C LYS A 380 5.07 -0.67 -16.63
N ILE A 381 4.69 -1.89 -17.01
CA ILE A 381 3.59 -2.63 -16.40
C ILE A 381 4.04 -3.33 -15.11
N TRP A 382 5.24 -3.93 -15.11
CA TRP A 382 5.70 -4.78 -14.01
C TRP A 382 6.70 -4.12 -13.06
N GLU A 383 7.62 -3.29 -13.53
CA GLU A 383 8.64 -2.68 -12.64
C GLU A 383 8.13 -1.47 -11.88
N LYS A 384 7.22 -0.68 -12.50
CA LYS A 384 6.71 0.58 -11.92
C LYS A 384 6.14 0.38 -10.51
N ASP A 385 5.45 -0.73 -10.27
CA ASP A 385 4.79 -1.04 -9.00
C ASP A 385 5.58 -2.07 -8.19
N HIS A 386 6.85 -2.28 -8.53
CA HIS A 386 7.73 -3.30 -7.96
C HIS A 386 7.21 -4.74 -8.05
N LEU A 387 6.28 -5.01 -8.97
CA LEU A 387 5.65 -6.32 -9.11
C LEU A 387 6.64 -7.38 -9.64
N ALA A 388 7.43 -7.01 -10.64
CA ALA A 388 8.54 -7.82 -11.12
C ALA A 388 9.75 -6.94 -11.44
N ILE A 389 10.92 -7.56 -11.54
CA ILE A 389 12.18 -6.93 -11.91
C ILE A 389 12.78 -7.66 -13.09
N LEU A 390 13.08 -6.93 -14.17
CA LEU A 390 13.90 -7.45 -15.27
C LEU A 390 15.34 -7.62 -14.75
N THR A 391 15.83 -8.85 -14.73
CA THR A 391 17.18 -9.16 -14.21
C THR A 391 18.18 -9.38 -15.32
N ALA A 392 17.74 -10.00 -16.42
CA ALA A 392 18.57 -10.31 -17.57
C ALA A 392 17.78 -10.30 -18.87
N VAL A 393 18.51 -10.05 -19.97
CA VAL A 393 18.03 -10.12 -21.34
C VAL A 393 19.04 -10.90 -22.15
N GLN A 394 18.59 -11.92 -22.87
CA GLN A 394 19.42 -12.71 -23.77
C GLN A 394 18.96 -12.56 -25.21
N ILE A 395 19.93 -12.46 -26.11
CA ILE A 395 19.74 -12.49 -27.55
C ILE A 395 20.63 -13.59 -28.08
N PHE A 396 20.03 -14.55 -28.75
CA PHE A 396 20.75 -15.66 -29.38
C PHE A 396 20.04 -16.01 -30.67
N ASP A 397 20.61 -16.95 -31.42
CA ASP A 397 20.09 -17.35 -32.73
C ASP A 397 18.59 -17.67 -32.70
N GLY A 398 17.80 -16.87 -33.41
CA GLY A 398 16.34 -17.00 -33.51
C GLY A 398 15.53 -16.50 -32.32
N GLY A 399 16.15 -16.23 -31.17
CA GLY A 399 15.46 -15.98 -29.90
C GLY A 399 15.84 -14.69 -29.18
N TYR A 400 14.84 -14.04 -28.58
CA TYR A 400 15.01 -12.91 -27.67
C TYR A 400 14.29 -13.21 -26.35
N GLN A 401 15.01 -13.13 -25.24
CA GLN A 401 14.53 -13.59 -23.94
C GLN A 401 14.65 -12.49 -22.90
N TRP A 402 13.57 -12.16 -22.20
CA TRP A 402 13.58 -11.33 -21.00
C TRP A 402 13.31 -12.18 -19.77
N ILE A 403 14.16 -12.04 -18.76
CA ILE A 403 14.08 -12.80 -17.52
C ILE A 403 13.70 -11.84 -16.42
N PHE A 404 12.50 -12.04 -15.87
CA PHE A 404 12.01 -11.27 -14.74
C PHE A 404 11.99 -12.14 -13.48
N TYR A 405 12.16 -11.53 -12.32
CA TYR A 405 11.78 -12.14 -11.05
C TYR A 405 10.59 -11.39 -10.45
N THR A 406 9.64 -12.13 -9.86
CA THR A 406 8.41 -11.59 -9.28
C THR A 406 8.06 -12.26 -7.96
N TYR A 407 7.35 -11.53 -7.10
CA TYR A 407 6.69 -12.11 -5.93
C TYR A 407 5.28 -12.64 -6.23
N ASN A 408 4.70 -12.30 -7.39
CA ASN A 408 3.34 -12.68 -7.78
C ASN A 408 3.23 -12.85 -9.31
N ALA A 409 3.56 -14.05 -9.79
CA ALA A 409 3.51 -14.39 -11.22
C ALA A 409 2.10 -14.28 -11.81
N GLU A 410 1.07 -14.61 -11.02
CA GLU A 410 -0.32 -14.57 -11.45
C GLU A 410 -0.77 -13.13 -11.81
N GLU A 411 -0.43 -12.15 -10.96
CA GLU A 411 -0.71 -10.74 -11.23
C GLU A 411 0.09 -10.22 -12.43
N CYS A 412 1.32 -10.70 -12.67
CA CYS A 412 2.08 -10.35 -13.87
C CYS A 412 1.35 -10.75 -15.15
N LEU A 413 0.91 -12.02 -15.21
CA LEU A 413 0.16 -12.58 -16.35
C LEU A 413 -1.17 -11.85 -16.55
N LEU A 414 -1.89 -11.54 -15.48
CA LEU A 414 -3.15 -10.79 -15.55
C LEU A 414 -2.94 -9.38 -16.11
N ARG A 415 -1.92 -8.64 -15.64
CA ARG A 415 -1.68 -7.26 -16.09
C ARG A 415 -1.26 -7.16 -17.54
N ILE A 416 -0.47 -8.11 -18.03
CA ILE A 416 -0.08 -8.12 -19.44
C ILE A 416 -1.26 -8.53 -20.33
N ALA A 417 -2.10 -9.48 -19.88
CA ALA A 417 -3.31 -9.88 -20.58
C ALA A 417 -4.36 -8.75 -20.67
N GLN A 418 -4.54 -7.96 -19.62
CA GLN A 418 -5.44 -6.79 -19.61
C GLN A 418 -4.96 -5.64 -20.50
N LYS A 419 -3.66 -5.57 -20.77
CA LYS A 419 -2.98 -4.56 -21.61
C LYS A 419 -2.64 -5.10 -23.00
N ASN A 420 -3.15 -6.27 -23.34
CA ASN A 420 -2.68 -7.04 -24.47
C ASN A 420 -3.20 -6.42 -25.77
N ASP A 421 -2.29 -5.83 -26.53
CA ASP A 421 -2.48 -5.63 -27.96
C ASP A 421 -2.09 -6.96 -28.60
N LYS A 422 -2.88 -7.49 -29.55
CA LYS A 422 -2.54 -8.70 -30.33
C LYS A 422 -1.30 -8.52 -31.25
N GLU A 423 -0.40 -7.62 -30.87
CA GLU A 423 0.69 -7.07 -31.67
C GLU A 423 2.04 -7.80 -31.42
N TYR A 424 2.21 -8.47 -30.28
CA TYR A 424 3.49 -9.06 -29.87
C TYR A 424 3.41 -10.59 -29.73
N PRO A 425 4.22 -11.37 -30.48
CA PRO A 425 4.21 -12.83 -30.45
C PRO A 425 5.12 -13.35 -29.31
N VAL A 426 4.70 -13.15 -28.06
CA VAL A 426 5.49 -13.57 -26.89
C VAL A 426 4.91 -14.80 -26.21
N GLU A 427 5.79 -15.71 -25.82
CA GLU A 427 5.50 -16.80 -24.90
C GLU A 427 5.98 -16.41 -23.49
N ILE A 428 5.19 -16.72 -22.46
CA ILE A 428 5.55 -16.43 -21.08
C ILE A 428 5.45 -17.71 -20.27
N THR A 429 6.57 -18.18 -19.74
CA THR A 429 6.62 -19.29 -18.80
C THR A 429 6.97 -18.78 -17.40
N THR A 430 6.49 -19.49 -16.38
CA THR A 430 6.64 -19.09 -14.98
C THR A 430 7.08 -20.27 -14.15
N GLU A 431 8.16 -20.11 -13.39
CA GLU A 431 8.65 -21.16 -12.50
C GLU A 431 8.98 -20.61 -11.12
N LYS A 432 8.87 -21.47 -10.12
CA LYS A 432 9.21 -21.12 -8.74
C LYS A 432 10.71 -21.29 -8.53
N ASP A 433 11.40 -20.19 -8.25
CA ASP A 433 12.83 -20.13 -8.04
C ASP A 433 13.18 -19.17 -6.87
N PRO A 434 12.96 -19.60 -5.62
CA PRO A 434 13.13 -18.75 -4.44
C PRO A 434 14.59 -18.42 -4.12
N ASN A 435 15.54 -19.17 -4.71
CA ASN A 435 16.97 -19.02 -4.49
C ASN A 435 17.69 -18.40 -5.69
N TRP A 436 16.94 -18.01 -6.71
CA TRP A 436 17.44 -17.39 -7.94
C TRP A 436 18.47 -18.26 -8.67
N LEU A 437 18.31 -19.58 -8.58
CA LEU A 437 19.23 -20.55 -9.18
C LEU A 437 19.23 -20.42 -10.69
N TYR A 438 18.09 -20.09 -11.32
CA TYR A 438 18.05 -19.90 -12.76
C TYR A 438 19.01 -18.77 -13.20
N LEU A 439 18.88 -17.58 -12.60
CA LEU A 439 19.81 -16.49 -12.90
C LEU A 439 21.26 -16.83 -12.55
N HIS A 440 21.49 -17.40 -11.37
CA HIS A 440 22.85 -17.59 -10.84
C HIS A 440 23.60 -18.76 -11.46
N ASP A 441 22.92 -19.84 -11.80
CA ASP A 441 23.52 -21.12 -12.17
C ASP A 441 23.33 -21.42 -13.67
N GLU A 442 22.27 -20.90 -14.30
CA GLU A 442 22.02 -21.13 -15.74
C GLU A 442 22.42 -19.94 -16.61
N ILE A 443 22.14 -18.71 -16.16
CA ILE A 443 22.31 -17.51 -17.01
C ILE A 443 23.70 -16.90 -16.85
N LEU A 444 24.16 -16.72 -15.62
CA LEU A 444 25.43 -16.06 -15.33
C LEU A 444 26.69 -16.93 -15.51
N PRO A 445 26.66 -18.26 -15.31
CA PRO A 445 27.86 -19.12 -15.47
C PRO A 445 28.29 -19.35 -16.91
N VAL A 446 27.50 -18.91 -17.90
CA VAL A 446 27.96 -18.82 -19.29
C VAL A 446 29.14 -17.83 -19.42
N MET A 447 29.37 -17.00 -18.41
CA MET A 447 30.58 -16.24 -18.19
C MET A 447 31.50 -16.99 -17.20
N ASN A 448 32.82 -16.84 -17.30
CA ASN A 448 33.74 -17.20 -16.20
C ASN A 448 33.54 -16.22 -15.01
N TRP A 449 32.36 -16.27 -14.39
CA TRP A 449 31.81 -15.26 -13.49
C TRP A 449 32.68 -15.02 -12.25
N GLN A 450 33.36 -16.06 -11.75
CA GLN A 450 34.29 -15.93 -10.62
C GLN A 450 35.47 -14.99 -10.94
N GLU A 451 35.86 -14.90 -12.21
CA GLU A 451 36.90 -14.00 -12.71
C GLU A 451 36.37 -12.57 -12.86
N TYR A 452 35.15 -12.40 -13.41
CA TYR A 452 34.48 -11.10 -13.52
C TYR A 452 34.19 -10.48 -12.14
N GLN A 453 33.71 -11.26 -11.17
CA GLN A 453 33.41 -10.79 -9.81
C GLN A 453 34.68 -10.38 -9.06
N LYS A 454 35.82 -11.07 -9.26
CA LYS A 454 37.13 -10.66 -8.74
C LYS A 454 37.58 -9.33 -9.34
N ASN A 455 37.42 -9.17 -10.66
CA ASN A 455 37.79 -7.95 -11.37
C ASN A 455 36.89 -6.77 -10.96
N TRP A 456 35.58 -6.98 -10.88
CA TRP A 456 34.63 -5.96 -10.42
C TRP A 456 34.85 -5.57 -8.95
N GLN A 457 35.11 -6.52 -8.04
CA GLN A 457 35.42 -6.16 -6.65
C GLN A 457 36.75 -5.40 -6.52
N SER A 458 37.71 -5.69 -7.39
CA SER A 458 38.98 -4.95 -7.48
C SER A 458 38.75 -3.53 -8.01
N GLU A 459 38.01 -3.38 -9.10
CA GLU A 459 37.67 -2.08 -9.70
C GLU A 459 36.76 -1.24 -8.80
N PHE A 460 35.78 -1.86 -8.12
CA PHE A 460 34.90 -1.19 -7.18
C PHE A 460 35.66 -0.73 -5.92
N LYS A 461 36.61 -1.52 -5.42
CA LYS A 461 37.51 -1.07 -4.34
C LYS A 461 38.40 0.08 -4.78
N LYS A 462 38.86 0.08 -6.04
CA LYS A 462 39.67 1.15 -6.63
C LYS A 462 38.85 2.42 -6.79
N TRP A 463 37.68 2.33 -7.40
CA TRP A 463 36.71 3.43 -7.55
C TRP A 463 36.28 4.02 -6.20
N LYS A 464 35.99 3.19 -5.20
CA LYS A 464 35.62 3.65 -3.84
C LYS A 464 36.77 4.39 -3.14
N LYS A 465 38.02 4.07 -3.47
CA LYS A 465 39.23 4.71 -2.93
C LYS A 465 39.55 6.02 -3.66
N ASP A 466 39.18 6.13 -4.93
CA ASP A 466 39.30 7.36 -5.73
C ASP A 466 38.13 8.33 -5.49
N ALA A 467 37.00 7.83 -4.96
CA ALA A 467 35.80 8.61 -4.60
C ALA A 467 35.74 9.03 -3.12
N GLN A 468 36.73 8.63 -2.30
CA GLN A 468 36.98 9.12 -0.93
C GLN A 468 38.15 10.09 -0.94
#